data_AF-A0A971H3C1-F1
#
_entry.id   AF-A0A971H3C1-F1
#
_cell.length_a   1.000
_cell.length_b   1.000
_cell.length_c   1.000
_cell.angle_alpha   90.00
_cell.angle_beta   90.00
_cell.angle_gamma   90.00
#
_symmetry.space_group_name_H-M   'P 1'
#
loop_
_entity.id
_entity.type
_entity.pdbx_description
1 polymer ?
#
loop_
_entity_poly.entity_id
_entity_poly.type
_entity_poly.pdbx_seq_one_letter_code
_entity_poly.pdbx_strand_id
1 'polypeptide(L)'
;MFNIKRYFIPVVIITLFGEMYFYPFQGAFRFSAGVLAFSLTILLYMDLKEIYLGTLTGISVLILRGFIDFFNYSGNLIEILKNDFPSSLYYVLFGILAYFSSLKKSSDNAIKTISTLFLIDVVSNIFESLLRNNLNLKLFHCILVIGLIRSIISYTIFIVFKNQEILIRKKEHQKRYAQLNAIISNIQAEMF
;
A
#
# COMPACT_ATOMS: atom_id res chain seq x y z
N MET A 1 -0.83 18.94 11.85
CA MET A 1 -0.16 19.72 10.80
C MET A 1 0.21 18.78 9.67
N PHE A 2 -0.34 18.98 8.47
CA PHE A 2 -0.10 18.13 7.30
C PHE A 2 1.35 18.34 6.83
N ASN A 3 2.20 17.31 6.91
CA ASN A 3 3.59 17.41 6.51
C ASN A 3 3.82 16.61 5.22
N ILE A 4 3.64 17.28 4.08
CA ILE A 4 3.66 16.68 2.74
C ILE A 4 4.96 15.91 2.47
N LYS A 5 6.08 16.34 3.09
CA LYS A 5 7.39 15.70 2.96
C LYS A 5 7.38 14.23 3.40
N ARG A 6 6.54 13.85 4.37
CA ARG A 6 6.44 12.46 4.85
C ARG A 6 5.73 11.54 3.85
N TYR A 7 4.90 12.10 2.96
CA TYR A 7 4.17 11.34 1.94
C TYR A 7 4.96 11.17 0.65
N PHE A 8 5.97 12.01 0.41
CA PHE A 8 6.72 12.04 -0.85
C PHE A 8 7.35 10.68 -1.19
N ILE A 9 8.16 10.12 -0.28
CA ILE A 9 8.86 8.84 -0.51
C ILE A 9 7.86 7.69 -0.74
N PRO A 10 6.84 7.48 0.12
CA PRO A 10 5.85 6.44 -0.12
C PRO A 10 5.13 6.60 -1.45
N VAL A 11 4.67 7.82 -1.78
CA VAL A 11 3.94 8.08 -3.01
C VAL A 11 4.79 7.73 -4.24
N VAL A 12 6.04 8.18 -4.28
CA VAL A 12 6.96 7.87 -5.39
C VAL A 12 7.17 6.36 -5.53
N ILE A 13 7.41 5.66 -4.42
CA ILE A 13 7.56 4.19 -4.43
C ILE A 13 6.29 3.54 -4.99
N ILE A 14 5.12 3.89 -4.47
CA ILE A 14 3.84 3.31 -4.89
C ILE A 14 3.60 3.55 -6.38
N THR A 15 3.87 4.76 -6.87
CA THR A 15 3.69 5.11 -8.29
C THR A 15 4.65 4.33 -9.18
N LEU A 16 5.94 4.21 -8.83
CA LEU A 16 6.91 3.44 -9.60
C LEU A 16 6.58 1.95 -9.63
N PHE A 17 6.23 1.36 -8.48
CA PHE A 17 5.76 -0.03 -8.41
C PHE A 17 4.41 -0.20 -9.14
N GLY A 18 3.62 0.87 -9.29
CA GLY A 18 2.40 0.92 -10.09
C GLY A 18 2.63 0.52 -11.55
N GLU A 19 3.79 0.90 -12.10
CA GLU A 19 4.21 0.58 -13.46
C GLU A 19 4.85 -0.81 -13.60
N MET A 20 5.13 -1.49 -12.48
CA MET A 20 5.42 -2.92 -12.50
C MET A 20 4.12 -3.70 -12.44
N TYR A 21 3.68 -4.20 -13.59
CA TYR A 21 2.46 -4.99 -13.70
C TYR A 21 2.59 -6.16 -14.66
N PHE A 22 1.73 -7.15 -14.47
CA PHE A 22 1.57 -8.26 -15.39
C PHE A 22 0.08 -8.60 -15.57
N TYR A 23 -0.24 -9.30 -16.64
CA TYR A 23 -1.59 -9.75 -16.96
C TYR A 23 -1.73 -11.25 -16.67
N PRO A 24 -2.17 -11.62 -15.45
CA PRO A 24 -2.46 -13.02 -15.17
C PRO A 24 -3.58 -13.54 -16.08
N PHE A 25 -3.48 -14.81 -16.49
CA PHE A 25 -4.49 -15.53 -17.28
C PHE A 25 -4.81 -14.96 -18.68
N GLN A 26 -3.84 -14.28 -19.31
CA GLN A 26 -3.99 -13.66 -20.64
C GLN A 26 -5.23 -12.73 -20.72
N GLY A 27 -5.65 -12.18 -19.58
CA GLY A 27 -6.86 -11.38 -19.44
C GLY A 27 -6.59 -9.88 -19.44
N ALA A 28 -7.67 -9.09 -19.45
CA ALA A 28 -7.61 -7.62 -19.37
C ALA A 28 -7.34 -7.08 -17.95
N PHE A 29 -7.13 -7.94 -16.95
CA PHE A 29 -6.91 -7.51 -15.57
C PHE A 29 -5.43 -7.27 -15.30
N ARG A 30 -5.07 -6.05 -14.88
CA ARG A 30 -3.70 -5.65 -14.56
C ARG A 30 -3.40 -5.96 -13.09
N PHE A 31 -2.57 -6.98 -12.83
CA PHE A 31 -1.99 -7.16 -11.50
C PHE A 31 -0.83 -6.19 -11.34
N SER A 32 -0.98 -5.15 -10.50
CA SER A 32 0.05 -4.13 -10.28
C SER A 32 0.68 -4.27 -8.90
N ALA A 33 2.02 -4.20 -8.85
CA ALA A 33 2.77 -4.16 -7.60
C ALA A 33 2.54 -2.85 -6.82
N GLY A 34 2.07 -1.78 -7.47
CA GLY A 34 1.73 -0.52 -6.81
C GLY A 34 0.61 -0.66 -5.78
N VAL A 35 -0.38 -1.51 -6.04
CA VAL A 35 -1.47 -1.76 -5.07
C VAL A 35 -0.98 -2.54 -3.85
N LEU A 36 -0.05 -3.50 -4.07
CA LEU A 36 0.64 -4.18 -2.97
C LEU A 36 1.42 -3.16 -2.12
N ALA A 37 2.22 -2.30 -2.77
CA ALA A 37 2.97 -1.24 -2.08
C ALA A 37 2.04 -0.26 -1.34
N PHE A 38 0.89 0.08 -1.92
CA PHE A 38 -0.10 0.98 -1.33
C PHE A 38 -0.72 0.39 -0.06
N SER A 39 -1.23 -0.84 -0.15
CA SER A 39 -1.82 -1.55 0.99
C SER A 39 -0.79 -1.76 2.12
N LEU A 40 0.45 -2.12 1.77
CA LEU A 40 1.55 -2.23 2.73
C LEU A 40 1.88 -0.89 3.40
N THR A 41 1.93 0.20 2.63
CA THR A 41 2.22 1.53 3.17
C THR A 41 1.15 1.95 4.18
N ILE A 42 -0.13 1.70 3.90
CA ILE A 42 -1.22 2.00 4.84
C ILE A 42 -1.05 1.23 6.15
N LEU A 43 -0.67 -0.05 6.09
CA LEU A 43 -0.50 -0.90 7.27
C LEU A 43 0.76 -0.57 8.08
N LEU A 44 1.88 -0.26 7.41
CA LEU A 44 3.16 0.02 8.07
C LEU A 44 3.20 1.42 8.68
N TYR A 45 2.65 2.42 7.99
CA TYR A 45 2.74 3.82 8.41
C TYR A 45 1.47 4.30 9.09
N MET A 46 1.37 4.04 10.40
CA MET A 46 0.21 4.44 11.22
C MET A 46 -0.04 5.96 11.20
N ASP A 47 1.04 6.77 11.13
CA ASP A 47 1.01 8.23 11.11
C ASP A 47 0.41 8.87 9.84
N LEU A 48 0.42 8.16 8.70
CA LEU A 48 0.01 8.71 7.41
C LEU A 48 -1.50 8.55 7.23
N LYS A 49 -2.26 9.63 7.06
CA LYS A 49 -3.71 9.50 6.83
C LYS A 49 -3.97 8.85 5.46
N GLU A 50 -4.86 7.87 5.45
CA GLU A 50 -5.18 7.00 4.33
C GLU A 50 -5.77 7.80 3.16
N ILE A 51 -6.65 8.75 3.46
CA ILE A 51 -7.27 9.64 2.47
C ILE A 51 -6.19 10.46 1.75
N TYR A 52 -5.28 11.10 2.49
CA TYR A 52 -4.22 11.92 1.88
C TYR A 52 -3.22 11.07 1.10
N LEU A 53 -2.91 9.87 1.58
CA LEU A 53 -2.05 8.95 0.84
C LEU A 53 -2.72 8.57 -0.48
N GLY A 54 -4.00 8.19 -0.47
CA GLY A 54 -4.76 7.82 -1.67
C GLY A 54 -4.92 8.96 -2.67
N THR A 55 -5.14 10.20 -2.22
CA THR A 55 -5.24 11.36 -3.12
C THR A 55 -3.90 11.70 -3.76
N LEU A 56 -2.82 11.73 -2.98
CA LEU A 56 -1.48 12.02 -3.50
C LEU A 56 -1.00 10.92 -4.45
N THR A 57 -1.24 9.65 -4.14
CA THR A 57 -0.89 8.55 -5.06
C THR A 57 -1.74 8.59 -6.32
N GLY A 58 -3.04 8.85 -6.24
CA GLY A 58 -3.90 8.99 -7.41
C GLY A 58 -3.42 10.11 -8.34
N ILE A 59 -3.05 11.27 -7.80
CA ILE A 59 -2.48 12.38 -8.59
C ILE A 59 -1.14 11.97 -9.21
N SER A 60 -0.24 11.36 -8.42
CA SER A 60 1.08 10.94 -8.89
C SER A 60 1.00 9.89 -10.00
N VAL A 61 0.08 8.92 -9.89
CA VAL A 61 -0.17 7.90 -10.93
C VAL A 61 -0.70 8.54 -12.20
N LEU A 62 -1.64 9.48 -12.11
CA LEU A 62 -2.16 10.20 -13.28
C LEU A 62 -1.04 10.96 -14.00
N ILE A 63 -0.15 11.63 -13.26
CA ILE A 63 0.97 12.39 -13.83
C ILE A 63 1.99 11.45 -14.47
N LEU A 64 2.43 10.39 -13.78
CA LEU A 64 3.45 9.48 -14.30
C LEU A 64 2.95 8.76 -15.54
N ARG A 65 1.73 8.20 -15.50
CA ARG A 65 1.17 7.50 -16.66
C ARG A 65 0.88 8.46 -17.79
N GLY A 66 0.30 9.62 -17.49
CA GLY A 66 0.08 10.64 -18.50
C GLY A 66 1.37 11.07 -19.21
N PHE A 67 2.50 11.13 -18.49
CA PHE A 67 3.81 11.38 -19.08
C PHE A 67 4.29 10.22 -19.97
N ILE A 68 4.12 8.96 -19.55
CA ILE A 68 4.48 7.78 -20.34
C ILE A 68 3.61 7.71 -21.61
N ASP A 69 2.31 7.88 -21.47
CA ASP A 69 1.31 7.76 -22.53
C ASP A 69 1.30 8.95 -23.48
N PHE A 70 1.85 10.10 -23.08
CA PHE A 70 2.08 11.24 -23.97
C PHE A 70 2.92 10.86 -25.20
N PHE A 71 3.92 9.99 -25.01
CA PHE A 71 4.75 9.48 -26.11
C PHE A 71 4.02 8.44 -26.98
N ASN A 72 3.04 7.73 -26.41
CA ASN A 72 2.31 6.66 -27.09
C ASN A 72 1.12 7.18 -27.93
N TYR A 73 0.37 8.16 -27.42
CA TYR A 73 -0.86 8.67 -28.03
C TYR A 73 -0.67 9.96 -28.82
N SER A 74 0.55 10.25 -29.31
CA SER A 74 0.84 11.46 -30.09
C SER A 74 0.41 12.78 -29.41
N GLY A 75 0.41 12.81 -28.06
CA GLY A 75 0.05 13.98 -27.28
C GLY A 75 -1.46 14.30 -27.14
N ASN A 76 -2.38 13.39 -27.49
CA ASN A 76 -3.81 13.61 -27.25
C ASN A 76 -4.16 13.51 -25.76
N LEU A 77 -4.11 14.65 -25.07
CA LEU A 77 -4.37 14.76 -23.63
C LEU A 77 -5.75 14.23 -23.20
N ILE A 78 -6.77 14.34 -24.06
CA ILE A 78 -8.14 13.91 -23.73
C ILE A 78 -8.21 12.38 -23.67
N GLU A 79 -7.56 11.68 -24.61
CA GLU A 79 -7.51 10.22 -24.63
C GLU A 79 -6.69 9.67 -23.47
N ILE A 80 -5.55 10.29 -23.17
CA ILE A 80 -4.70 9.95 -22.03
C ILE A 80 -5.48 10.07 -20.72
N LEU A 81 -6.14 11.22 -20.49
CA LEU A 81 -6.94 11.43 -19.30
C LEU A 81 -8.09 10.42 -19.22
N LYS A 82 -8.80 10.16 -20.32
CA LYS A 82 -9.88 9.17 -20.34
C LYS A 82 -9.39 7.77 -19.98
N ASN A 83 -8.17 7.41 -20.38
CA ASN A 83 -7.60 6.10 -20.10
C ASN A 83 -7.04 5.97 -18.68
N ASP A 84 -6.39 7.00 -18.13
CA ASP A 84 -5.70 6.91 -16.85
C ASP A 84 -6.51 7.38 -15.64
N PHE A 85 -7.52 8.23 -15.86
CA PHE A 85 -8.35 8.78 -14.80
C PHE A 85 -9.06 7.72 -13.95
N PRO A 86 -9.64 6.63 -14.52
CA PRO A 86 -10.23 5.56 -13.72
C PRO A 86 -9.22 4.89 -12.77
N SER A 87 -7.97 4.69 -13.20
CA SER A 87 -6.92 4.11 -12.35
C SER A 87 -6.45 5.06 -11.25
N SER A 88 -6.48 6.37 -11.49
CA SER A 88 -6.21 7.37 -10.44
C SER A 88 -7.30 7.33 -9.36
N LEU A 89 -8.57 7.29 -9.77
CA LEU A 89 -9.71 7.20 -8.86
C LEU A 89 -9.72 5.92 -8.02
N TYR A 90 -9.20 4.82 -8.54
CA TYR A 90 -9.00 3.59 -7.77
C TYR A 90 -8.23 3.85 -6.46
N TYR A 91 -7.09 4.55 -6.51
CA TYR A 91 -6.28 4.83 -5.31
C TYR A 91 -6.96 5.78 -4.34
N VAL A 92 -7.68 6.77 -4.87
CA VAL A 92 -8.46 7.72 -4.06
C VAL A 92 -9.56 6.98 -3.30
N LEU A 93 -10.33 6.14 -4.00
CA LEU A 93 -11.41 5.35 -3.41
C LEU A 93 -10.87 4.35 -2.38
N PHE A 94 -9.76 3.68 -2.68
CA PHE A 94 -9.10 2.78 -1.74
C PHE A 94 -8.74 3.51 -0.45
N GLY A 95 -8.10 4.68 -0.53
CA GLY A 95 -7.73 5.48 0.64
C GLY A 95 -8.94 5.91 1.49
N ILE A 96 -10.05 6.28 0.84
CA ILE A 96 -11.30 6.65 1.51
C ILE A 96 -11.91 5.43 2.24
N LEU A 97 -12.02 4.29 1.56
CA LEU A 97 -12.59 3.08 2.15
C LEU A 97 -11.69 2.52 3.28
N ALA A 98 -10.37 2.64 3.15
CA ALA A 98 -9.41 2.27 4.20
C ALA A 98 -9.57 3.11 5.46
N TYR A 99 -9.84 4.42 5.31
CA TYR A 99 -10.15 5.29 6.42
C TYR A 99 -11.45 4.90 7.13
N PHE A 100 -12.55 4.73 6.38
CA PHE A 100 -13.86 4.38 6.96
C PHE A 100 -13.90 2.99 7.61
N SER A 101 -13.20 2.02 7.04
CA SER A 101 -13.10 0.67 7.61
C SER A 101 -12.21 0.59 8.86
N SER A 102 -11.52 1.68 9.23
CA SER A 102 -10.55 1.70 10.33
C SER A 102 -9.49 0.60 10.18
N LEU A 103 -9.03 0.35 8.94
CA LEU A 103 -8.14 -0.74 8.57
C LEU A 103 -6.93 -0.89 9.51
N LYS A 104 -6.31 0.24 9.87
CA LYS A 104 -5.18 0.30 10.80
C LYS A 104 -5.49 -0.19 12.20
N LYS A 105 -6.68 0.09 12.73
CA LYS A 105 -7.08 -0.37 14.08
C LYS A 105 -7.29 -1.88 14.12
N SER A 106 -7.62 -2.49 12.98
CA SER A 106 -7.81 -3.92 12.86
C SER A 106 -6.53 -4.71 12.56
N SER A 107 -5.38 -4.04 12.38
CA SER A 107 -4.14 -4.66 11.88
C SER A 107 -3.63 -5.84 12.72
N ASP A 108 -4.03 -5.92 13.99
CA ASP A 108 -3.63 -7.00 14.90
C ASP A 108 -4.41 -8.30 14.66
N ASN A 109 -5.58 -8.23 14.03
CA ASN A 109 -6.38 -9.39 13.67
C ASN A 109 -6.22 -9.70 12.18
N ALA A 110 -5.59 -10.83 11.89
CA ALA A 110 -5.32 -11.30 10.53
C ALA A 110 -6.59 -11.40 9.68
N ILE A 111 -7.61 -12.09 10.19
CA ILE A 111 -8.84 -12.35 9.44
C ILE A 111 -9.55 -11.04 9.11
N LYS A 112 -9.63 -10.14 10.09
CA LYS A 112 -10.28 -8.83 9.90
C LYS A 112 -9.51 -7.93 8.94
N THR A 113 -8.18 -7.94 8.99
CA THR A 113 -7.35 -7.11 8.10
C THR A 113 -7.39 -7.63 6.67
N ILE A 114 -7.27 -8.94 6.48
CA ILE A 114 -7.32 -9.55 5.15
C ILE A 114 -8.71 -9.35 4.52
N SER A 115 -9.79 -9.55 5.28
CA SER A 115 -11.15 -9.38 4.75
C SER A 115 -11.46 -7.91 4.41
N THR A 116 -11.01 -6.96 5.23
CA THR A 116 -11.18 -5.53 4.93
C THR A 116 -10.37 -5.09 3.72
N LEU A 117 -9.09 -5.47 3.61
CA LEU A 117 -8.28 -5.23 2.42
C LEU A 117 -8.95 -5.80 1.16
N PHE A 118 -9.43 -7.04 1.25
CA PHE A 118 -10.10 -7.71 0.15
C PHE A 118 -11.34 -6.96 -0.30
N LEU A 119 -12.21 -6.57 0.63
CA LEU A 119 -13.43 -5.82 0.30
C LEU A 119 -13.12 -4.46 -0.30
N ILE A 120 -12.17 -3.71 0.27
CA ILE A 120 -11.75 -2.40 -0.26
C ILE A 120 -11.24 -2.55 -1.69
N ASP A 121 -10.40 -3.55 -1.93
CA ASP A 121 -9.78 -3.80 -3.22
C ASP A 121 -10.82 -4.21 -4.26
N VAL A 122 -11.73 -5.13 -3.93
CA VAL A 122 -12.82 -5.55 -4.82
C VAL A 122 -13.71 -4.37 -5.19
N VAL A 123 -14.16 -3.58 -4.21
CA VAL A 123 -15.02 -2.40 -4.46
C VAL A 123 -14.29 -1.39 -5.34
N SER A 124 -13.01 -1.13 -5.08
CA SER A 124 -12.22 -0.17 -5.85
C SER A 124 -12.00 -0.62 -7.30
N ASN A 125 -11.72 -1.91 -7.55
CA ASN A 125 -11.56 -2.44 -8.91
C ASN A 125 -12.90 -2.50 -9.67
N ILE A 126 -14.01 -2.83 -8.99
CA ILE A 126 -15.34 -2.79 -9.60
C ILE A 126 -15.68 -1.36 -10.02
N PHE A 127 -15.43 -0.38 -9.15
CA PHE A 127 -15.65 1.03 -9.46
C PHE A 127 -14.82 1.49 -10.66
N GLU A 128 -13.52 1.15 -10.69
CA GLU A 128 -12.66 1.43 -11.86
C GLU A 128 -13.20 0.78 -13.14
N SER A 129 -13.62 -0.48 -13.08
CA SER A 129 -14.14 -1.21 -14.23
C SER A 129 -15.46 -0.65 -14.75
N LEU A 130 -16.34 -0.18 -13.86
CA LEU A 130 -17.58 0.52 -14.22
C LEU A 130 -17.27 1.83 -14.97
N LEU A 131 -16.29 2.61 -14.50
CA LEU A 131 -15.87 3.83 -15.21
C LEU A 131 -15.31 3.55 -16.61
N ARG A 132 -14.70 2.38 -16.79
CA ARG A 132 -14.16 1.93 -18.09
C ARG A 132 -15.20 1.22 -18.97
N ASN A 133 -16.43 1.01 -18.50
CA ASN A 133 -17.47 0.23 -19.18
C ASN A 133 -16.99 -1.16 -19.66
N ASN A 134 -16.07 -1.80 -18.94
CA ASN A 134 -15.44 -3.05 -19.34
C ASN A 134 -15.74 -4.22 -18.39
N LEU A 135 -16.75 -4.06 -17.52
CA LEU A 135 -17.10 -5.04 -16.52
C LEU A 135 -17.77 -6.25 -17.17
N ASN A 136 -17.06 -7.38 -17.13
CA ASN A 136 -17.52 -8.68 -17.62
C ASN A 136 -17.35 -9.73 -16.51
N LEU A 137 -18.11 -10.82 -16.57
CA LEU A 137 -18.05 -11.95 -15.62
C LEU A 137 -16.63 -12.50 -15.45
N LYS A 138 -15.86 -12.62 -16.54
CA LYS A 138 -14.46 -13.07 -16.48
C LYS A 138 -13.58 -12.10 -15.70
N LEU A 139 -13.77 -10.79 -15.91
CA LEU A 139 -13.02 -9.74 -15.20
C LEU A 139 -13.39 -9.73 -13.71
N PHE A 140 -14.68 -9.87 -13.40
CA PHE A 140 -15.17 -9.94 -12.03
C PHE A 140 -14.56 -11.12 -11.25
N HIS A 141 -14.50 -12.31 -11.85
CA HIS A 141 -13.83 -13.46 -11.25
C HIS A 141 -12.33 -13.19 -11.02
N CYS A 142 -11.66 -12.54 -11.98
CA CYS A 142 -10.26 -12.16 -11.82
C CYS A 142 -10.07 -11.19 -10.65
N ILE A 143 -10.93 -10.17 -10.52
CA ILE A 143 -10.90 -9.20 -9.41
C ILE A 143 -10.99 -9.92 -8.06
N LEU A 144 -11.91 -10.88 -7.92
CA LEU A 144 -12.08 -11.64 -6.67
C LEU A 144 -10.86 -12.50 -6.35
N VAL A 145 -10.38 -13.31 -7.29
CA VAL A 145 -9.25 -14.22 -7.05
C VAL A 145 -7.99 -13.43 -6.75
N ILE A 146 -7.70 -12.42 -7.57
CA ILE A 146 -6.49 -11.61 -7.44
C ILE A 146 -6.55 -10.73 -6.21
N GLY A 147 -7.69 -10.13 -5.92
CA GLY A 147 -7.85 -9.30 -4.72
C GLY A 147 -7.65 -10.10 -3.45
N LEU A 148 -8.10 -11.36 -3.41
CA LEU A 148 -7.89 -12.24 -2.26
C LEU A 148 -6.41 -12.59 -2.10
N ILE A 149 -5.74 -13.02 -3.18
CA ILE A 149 -4.30 -13.32 -3.17
C ILE A 149 -3.51 -12.09 -2.72
N ARG A 150 -3.79 -10.92 -3.30
CA ARG A 150 -3.14 -9.64 -2.97
C ARG A 150 -3.31 -9.28 -1.50
N SER A 151 -4.52 -9.43 -0.95
CA SER A 151 -4.80 -9.12 0.46
C SER A 151 -4.04 -10.04 1.41
N ILE A 152 -3.94 -11.34 1.09
CA ILE A 152 -3.16 -12.30 1.86
C ILE A 152 -1.68 -11.93 1.81
N ILE A 153 -1.13 -11.69 0.61
CA ILE A 153 0.29 -11.33 0.43
C ILE A 153 0.63 -10.05 1.21
N SER A 154 -0.18 -9.00 1.09
CA SER A 154 0.05 -7.75 1.82
C SER A 154 0.06 -7.96 3.33
N TYR A 155 -0.88 -8.75 3.87
CA TYR A 155 -0.92 -9.01 5.30
C TYR A 155 0.28 -9.88 5.75
N THR A 156 0.66 -10.90 4.99
CA THR A 156 1.82 -11.76 5.27
C THR A 156 3.10 -10.94 5.32
N ILE A 157 3.30 -10.04 4.35
CA ILE A 157 4.48 -9.17 4.35
C ILE A 157 4.43 -8.22 5.56
N PHE A 158 3.27 -7.62 5.85
CA PHE A 158 3.09 -6.75 7.02
C PHE A 158 3.46 -7.43 8.35
N ILE A 159 2.98 -8.66 8.60
CA ILE A 159 3.27 -9.35 9.86
C ILE A 159 4.75 -9.70 9.99
N VAL A 160 5.43 -10.04 8.88
CA VAL A 160 6.87 -10.29 8.87
C VAL A 160 7.63 -9.03 9.28
N PHE A 161 7.31 -7.87 8.69
CA PHE A 161 7.93 -6.60 9.05
C PHE A 161 7.67 -6.20 10.51
N LYS A 162 6.42 -6.32 10.97
CA LYS A 162 6.05 -6.02 12.36
C LYS A 162 6.82 -6.88 13.35
N ASN A 163 6.95 -8.17 13.07
CA ASN A 163 7.70 -9.09 13.93
C ASN A 163 9.19 -8.77 13.95
N GLN A 164 9.79 -8.39 12.82
CA GLN A 164 11.19 -7.95 12.77
C GLN A 164 11.43 -6.70 13.61
N GLU A 165 10.54 -5.70 13.53
CA GLU A 165 10.64 -4.48 14.34
C GLU A 165 10.60 -4.79 15.84
N ILE A 166 9.69 -5.68 16.28
CA ILE A 166 9.61 -6.12 17.67
C ILE A 166 10.90 -6.84 18.12
N LEU A 167 11.47 -7.70 17.25
CA LEU A 167 12.71 -8.42 17.55
C LEU A 167 13.90 -7.45 17.69
N ILE A 168 14.01 -6.45 16.81
CA ILE A 168 15.07 -5.45 16.87
C ILE A 168 14.99 -4.66 18.18
N ARG A 169 13.80 -4.16 18.53
CA ARG A 169 13.58 -3.42 19.79
C ARG A 169 13.93 -4.25 21.02
N LYS A 170 13.57 -5.54 21.04
CA LYS A 170 13.92 -6.45 22.14
C LYS A 170 15.44 -6.60 22.29
N LYS A 171 16.16 -6.74 21.18
CA LYS A 171 17.64 -6.84 21.18
C LYS A 171 18.29 -5.56 21.69
N GLU A 172 17.80 -4.39 21.27
CA GLU A 172 18.32 -3.10 21.74
C GLU A 172 18.10 -2.90 23.24
N HIS A 173 16.91 -3.25 23.74
CA HIS A 173 16.63 -3.23 25.18
C HIS A 173 17.59 -4.13 25.94
N GLN A 174 17.75 -5.39 25.53
CA GLN A 174 18.67 -6.34 26.19
C GLN A 174 20.13 -5.84 26.18
N LYS A 175 20.58 -5.26 25.07
CA LYS A 175 21.92 -4.66 24.96
C LYS A 175 22.11 -3.52 25.97
N ARG A 176 21.12 -2.64 26.10
CA ARG A 176 21.16 -1.52 27.06
C ARG A 176 21.14 -2.01 28.51
N TYR A 177 20.36 -3.04 28.83
CA TYR A 177 20.38 -3.68 30.15
C TYR A 177 21.74 -4.30 30.49
N ALA A 178 22.35 -5.01 29.53
CA ALA A 178 23.68 -5.60 29.72
C ALA A 178 24.76 -4.53 29.97
N GLN A 179 24.70 -3.39 29.26
CA GLN A 179 25.61 -2.26 29.48
C GLN A 179 25.46 -1.65 30.87
N LEU A 180 24.23 -1.47 31.35
CA LEU A 180 23.98 -0.95 32.70
C LEU A 180 24.52 -1.90 33.78
N ASN A 181 24.30 -3.21 33.63
CA ASN A 181 24.83 -4.21 34.57
C ASN A 181 26.36 -4.23 34.58
N ALA A 182 27.01 -4.10 33.42
CA ALA A 182 28.46 -4.02 33.33
C ALA A 182 29.01 -2.78 34.06
N ILE A 183 28.38 -1.62 33.90
CA ILE A 183 28.76 -0.39 34.61
C ILE A 183 28.61 -0.57 36.13
N ILE A 184 27.49 -1.14 36.59
CA ILE A 184 27.27 -1.41 38.02
C ILE A 184 28.34 -2.36 38.57
N SER A 185 28.67 -3.42 37.83
CA SER A 185 29.72 -4.37 38.23
C SER A 185 31.09 -3.71 38.33
N ASN A 186 31.43 -2.81 37.42
CA ASN A 186 32.70 -2.08 37.46
C ASN A 186 32.76 -1.13 38.66
N ILE A 187 31.68 -0.39 38.94
CA ILE A 187 31.60 0.49 40.12
C ILE A 187 31.74 -0.32 41.41
N GLN A 188 31.08 -1.49 41.49
CA GLN A 188 31.23 -2.37 42.65
C GLN A 188 32.67 -2.85 42.81
N ALA A 189 33.34 -3.22 41.71
CA ALA A 189 34.74 -3.65 41.74
C ALA A 189 35.72 -2.52 42.12
N GLU A 190 35.42 -1.26 41.81
CA GLU A 190 36.24 -0.10 42.22
C GLU A 190 36.05 0.30 43.69
N MET A 191 34.93 -0.08 44.31
CA MET A 191 34.59 0.28 45.70
C MET A 191 35.20 -0.67 46.74
N PHE A 192 35.74 -1.83 46.34
CA PHE A 192 36.38 -2.83 47.19
C PHE A 192 37.88 -2.95 46.87
#